data_AF-A0A8X6KMH5-F1
#
_entry.id   AF-A0A8X6KMH5-F1
#
_cell.length_a   1.000
_cell.length_b   1.000
_cell.length_c   1.000
_cell.angle_alpha   90.00
_cell.angle_beta   90.00
_cell.angle_gamma   90.00
#
_symmetry.space_group_name_H-M   'P 1'
#
loop_
_entity.id
_entity.type
_entity.pdbx_description
1 polymer ?
#
loop_
_entity_poly.entity_id
_entity_poly.type
_entity_poly.pdbx_seq_one_letter_code
_entity_poly.pdbx_strand_id
1 'polypeptide(L)'
;KPDRNIWLDIAEGYREQWQFPNCLGAIDGKHVLMQAPPKNGSRFHNYKGTFSIILLACVDANYKFVLVDIGAEGHNSDGGVFKNSIFGQSLEKGTLDLPCPVEIPGTTKMLPFLFYWG
;
A
#
# COMPACT_ATOMS: atom_id res chain seq x y z
N LYS A 1 -1.00 3.09 -12.82
CA LYS A 1 -1.84 3.37 -11.63
C LYS A 1 -3.29 3.04 -11.99
N PRO A 2 -4.09 2.51 -11.07
CA PRO A 2 -5.52 2.30 -11.29
C PRO A 2 -6.23 3.61 -11.66
N ASP A 3 -7.30 3.51 -12.44
CA ASP A 3 -8.26 4.59 -12.65
C ASP A 3 -9.44 4.45 -11.68
N ARG A 4 -10.38 5.40 -11.73
CA ARG A 4 -11.55 5.40 -10.86
C ARG A 4 -12.39 4.12 -10.93
N ASN A 5 -12.55 3.52 -12.10
CA ASN A 5 -13.39 2.32 -12.23
C ASN A 5 -12.71 1.11 -11.57
N ILE A 6 -11.40 0.96 -11.77
CA ILE A 6 -10.63 -0.09 -11.09
C ILE A 6 -10.70 0.08 -9.56
N TRP A 7 -10.66 1.32 -9.06
CA TRP A 7 -10.82 1.57 -7.62
C TRP A 7 -12.19 1.14 -7.09
N LEU A 8 -13.26 1.40 -7.85
CA LEU A 8 -14.60 0.96 -7.50
C LEU A 8 -14.71 -0.57 -7.51
N ASP A 9 -14.12 -1.24 -8.51
CA ASP A 9 -14.10 -2.71 -8.58
C ASP A 9 -13.36 -3.33 -7.38
N ILE A 10 -12.23 -2.73 -6.96
CA ILE A 10 -11.50 -3.17 -5.76
C ILE A 10 -12.35 -2.99 -4.51
N ALA A 11 -12.98 -1.83 -4.35
CA ALA A 11 -13.86 -1.55 -3.21
C ALA A 11 -15.05 -2.50 -3.14
N GLU A 12 -15.61 -2.84 -4.29
CA GLU A 12 -16.70 -3.80 -4.38
C GLU A 12 -16.24 -5.21 -3.96
N GLY A 13 -15.05 -5.63 -4.42
CA GLY A 13 -14.46 -6.90 -3.98
C GLY A 13 -14.28 -6.97 -2.45
N TYR A 14 -13.83 -5.88 -1.82
CA TYR A 14 -13.72 -5.81 -0.36
C TYR A 14 -15.08 -5.81 0.34
N ARG A 15 -16.06 -5.11 -0.22
CA ARG A 15 -17.43 -5.09 0.31
C ARG A 15 -18.04 -6.48 0.31
N GLU A 16 -17.92 -7.22 -0.79
CA GLU A 16 -18.55 -8.54 -0.95
C GLU A 16 -17.85 -9.65 -0.16
N GLN A 17 -16.51 -9.70 -0.19
CA GLN A 17 -15.76 -10.81 0.39
C GLN A 17 -15.42 -10.59 1.86
N TRP A 18 -15.18 -9.33 2.26
CA TRP A 18 -14.62 -8.98 3.56
C TRP A 18 -15.56 -8.12 4.41
N GLN A 19 -16.77 -7.82 3.91
CA GLN A 19 -17.73 -6.92 4.54
C GLN A 19 -17.11 -5.55 4.88
N PHE A 20 -16.13 -5.11 4.09
CA PHE A 20 -15.39 -3.89 4.34
C PHE A 20 -15.61 -2.87 3.20
N PRO A 21 -16.74 -2.12 3.23
CA PRO A 21 -17.07 -1.18 2.18
C PRO A 21 -16.04 -0.05 2.09
N ASN A 22 -15.91 0.54 0.90
CA ASN A 22 -15.02 1.67 0.60
C ASN A 22 -13.51 1.40 0.80
N CYS A 23 -13.10 0.14 0.95
CA CYS A 23 -11.69 -0.24 1.04
C CYS A 23 -11.05 -0.34 -0.35
N LEU A 24 -9.99 0.42 -0.60
CA LEU A 24 -9.26 0.44 -1.88
C LEU A 24 -8.03 -0.46 -1.90
N GLY A 25 -7.72 -1.10 -0.77
CA GLY A 25 -6.60 -2.02 -0.67
C GLY A 25 -6.01 -2.11 0.73
N ALA A 26 -5.31 -3.23 0.93
CA ALA A 26 -4.48 -3.50 2.10
C ALA A 26 -3.03 -3.16 1.80
N ILE A 27 -2.39 -2.34 2.63
CA ILE A 27 -0.99 -1.96 2.50
C ILE A 27 -0.16 -2.70 3.55
N ASP A 28 0.92 -3.35 3.11
CA ASP A 28 1.89 -3.97 4.00
C ASP A 28 3.32 -3.91 3.43
N GLY A 29 4.31 -3.93 4.32
CA GLY A 29 5.74 -3.94 4.02
C GLY A 29 6.35 -5.33 4.22
N LYS A 30 7.20 -5.75 3.29
CA LYS A 30 7.99 -6.99 3.40
C LYS A 30 9.47 -6.71 3.20
N HIS A 31 10.28 -7.15 4.16
CA HIS A 31 11.72 -7.24 3.98
C HIS A 31 12.07 -8.40 3.05
N VAL A 32 12.65 -8.07 1.89
CA VAL A 32 13.24 -9.04 0.97
C VAL A 32 14.72 -9.12 1.27
N LEU A 33 15.16 -10.29 1.72
CA LEU A 33 16.57 -10.55 2.01
C LEU A 33 17.40 -10.46 0.73
N MET A 34 18.57 -9.85 0.83
CA MET A 34 19.53 -9.79 -0.27
C MET A 34 20.95 -10.04 0.24
N GLN A 35 21.82 -10.46 -0.67
CA GLN A 35 23.25 -10.49 -0.40
C GLN A 35 23.80 -9.07 -0.36
N ALA A 36 24.65 -8.77 0.62
CA ALA A 36 25.26 -7.45 0.78
C ALA A 36 25.98 -7.02 -0.51
N PRO A 37 25.65 -5.86 -1.10
CA PRO A 37 26.43 -5.34 -2.21
C PRO A 37 27.85 -4.98 -1.74
N PRO A 38 28.90 -5.20 -2.55
CA PRO A 38 30.26 -4.85 -2.18
C PRO A 38 30.36 -3.35 -1.83
N LYS A 39 31.01 -3.02 -0.71
CA LYS A 39 31.29 -1.63 -0.25
C LYS A 39 30.08 -0.79 0.25
N ASN A 40 28.95 -1.39 0.62
CA ASN A 40 27.74 -0.64 1.02
C ASN A 40 27.51 -0.41 2.54
N GLY A 41 28.51 -0.67 3.39
CA GLY A 41 28.43 -0.39 4.84
C GLY A 41 27.19 -1.02 5.51
N SER A 42 26.51 -0.26 6.38
CA SER A 42 25.30 -0.70 7.10
C SER A 42 23.98 -0.26 6.45
N ARG A 43 23.98 0.42 5.29
CA ARG A 43 22.76 1.02 4.69
C ARG A 43 21.63 0.04 4.42
N PHE A 44 21.94 -1.22 4.14
CA PHE A 44 20.92 -2.24 3.93
C PHE A 44 20.81 -3.22 5.10
N HIS A 45 21.61 -3.03 6.14
CA HIS A 45 21.68 -3.89 7.31
C HIS A 45 20.50 -3.59 8.24
N ASN A 46 19.53 -4.49 8.26
CA ASN A 46 18.38 -4.38 9.14
C ASN A 46 18.73 -4.75 10.59
N TYR A 47 17.82 -4.48 11.52
CA TYR A 47 18.00 -4.75 12.95
C TYR A 47 18.23 -6.23 13.29
N LYS A 48 17.95 -7.14 12.35
CA LYS A 48 18.14 -8.60 12.49
C LYS A 48 19.52 -9.08 12.02
N GLY A 49 20.42 -8.18 11.64
CA GLY A 49 21.76 -8.57 11.17
C GLY A 49 21.80 -9.04 9.72
N THR A 50 20.77 -8.74 8.92
CA THR A 50 20.68 -9.18 7.52
C THR A 50 20.57 -8.00 6.58
N PHE A 51 21.00 -8.17 5.34
CA PHE A 51 20.83 -7.14 4.31
C PHE A 51 19.46 -7.32 3.64
N SER A 52 18.66 -6.25 3.58
CA SER A 52 17.34 -6.33 2.96
C SER A 52 16.97 -5.04 2.22
N ILE A 53 16.08 -5.21 1.25
CA ILE A 53 15.28 -4.12 0.69
C ILE A 53 13.85 -4.26 1.18
N ILE A 54 13.12 -3.16 1.24
CA ILE A 54 11.70 -3.17 1.58
C ILE A 54 10.90 -3.17 0.29
N LEU A 55 9.94 -4.09 0.23
CA LEU A 55 8.86 -4.14 -0.73
C LEU A 55 7.60 -3.67 0.00
N LEU A 56 7.05 -2.54 -0.43
CA LEU A 56 5.76 -2.06 0.04
C LEU A 56 4.71 -2.40 -1.02
N ALA A 57 3.65 -3.10 -0.63
CA ALA A 57 2.61 -3.52 -1.57
C ALA A 57 1.23 -3.11 -1.09
N CYS A 58 0.37 -2.74 -2.05
CA CYS A 58 -1.06 -2.61 -1.89
C CYS A 58 -1.74 -3.78 -2.63
N VAL A 59 -2.62 -4.52 -1.97
CA VAL A 59 -3.34 -5.66 -2.57
C VAL A 59 -4.86 -5.45 -2.58
N ASP A 60 -5.54 -6.09 -3.52
CA ASP A 60 -7.01 -6.14 -3.58
C ASP A 60 -7.60 -7.26 -2.70
N ALA A 61 -8.93 -7.35 -2.67
CA ALA A 61 -9.66 -8.38 -1.94
C ALA A 61 -9.35 -9.82 -2.38
N ASN A 62 -8.78 -10.00 -3.58
CA ASN A 62 -8.39 -11.29 -4.15
C ASN A 62 -6.90 -11.59 -3.96
N TYR A 63 -6.21 -10.83 -3.09
CA TYR A 63 -4.77 -10.93 -2.85
C TYR A 63 -3.90 -10.64 -4.06
N LYS A 64 -4.41 -9.88 -5.05
CA LYS A 64 -3.65 -9.44 -6.22
C LYS A 64 -2.99 -8.10 -5.92
N PHE A 65 -1.74 -7.95 -6.35
CA PHE A 65 -1.03 -6.68 -6.25
C PHE A 65 -1.69 -5.61 -7.12
N VAL A 66 -2.02 -4.48 -6.51
CA VAL A 66 -2.57 -3.28 -7.16
C VAL A 66 -1.45 -2.26 -7.40
N LEU A 67 -0.61 -2.05 -6.39
CA LEU A 67 0.56 -1.18 -6.44
C LEU A 67 1.70 -1.84 -5.67
N VAL A 68 2.93 -1.69 -6.17
CA VAL A 68 4.13 -2.17 -5.49
C VAL A 68 5.21 -1.11 -5.62
N ASP A 69 5.87 -0.79 -4.51
CA ASP A 69 7.10 0.00 -4.45
C ASP A 69 8.22 -0.89 -3.89
N ILE A 70 9.36 -0.94 -4.59
CA ILE A 70 10.44 -1.89 -4.32
C ILE A 70 11.76 -1.14 -4.26
N GLY A 71 12.58 -1.45 -3.25
CA GLY A 71 13.99 -1.06 -3.23
C GLY A 71 14.34 -0.04 -2.17
N ALA A 72 13.42 0.30 -1.26
CA ALA A 72 13.75 1.11 -0.12
C ALA A 72 14.72 0.38 0.83
N GLU A 73 15.61 1.13 1.47
CA GLU A 73 16.65 0.58 2.33
C GLU A 73 16.04 -0.15 3.54
N GLY A 74 16.54 -1.36 3.83
CA GLY A 74 16.01 -2.27 4.86
C GLY A 74 16.07 -1.79 6.32
N HIS A 75 16.61 -0.60 6.59
CA HIS A 75 16.55 0.02 7.91
C HIS A 75 15.34 0.97 8.08
N ASN A 76 14.64 1.31 7.00
CA ASN A 76 13.52 2.24 7.04
C ASN A 76 12.28 1.57 7.65
N SER A 77 11.42 2.35 8.30
CA SER A 77 10.10 1.88 8.70
C SER A 77 9.14 1.87 7.51
N ASP A 78 8.10 1.04 7.55
CA ASP A 78 7.11 0.97 6.46
C ASP A 78 6.43 2.33 6.22
N GLY A 79 6.14 3.08 7.28
CA GLY A 79 5.62 4.44 7.16
C GLY A 79 6.61 5.42 6.50
N GLY A 80 7.91 5.28 6.77
CA GLY A 80 8.96 6.07 6.12
C GLY A 80 9.12 5.72 4.64
N VAL A 81 9.04 4.42 4.30
CA VAL A 81 9.03 3.95 2.91
C VAL A 81 7.79 4.47 2.18
N PHE A 82 6.61 4.36 2.78
CA PHE A 82 5.36 4.84 2.19
C PHE A 82 5.38 6.34 1.93
N LYS A 83 5.80 7.16 2.90
CA LYS A 83 5.88 8.62 2.71
C LYS A 83 6.74 9.01 1.50
N ASN A 84 7.82 8.27 1.26
CA ASN A 84 8.73 8.55 0.16
C ASN A 84 8.36 7.83 -1.15
N SER A 85 7.51 6.81 -1.09
CA SER A 85 7.04 6.04 -2.24
C SER A 85 6.27 6.89 -3.25
N ILE A 86 6.27 6.48 -4.51
CA ILE A 86 5.43 7.11 -5.56
C ILE A 86 3.96 7.04 -5.15
N PHE A 87 3.56 5.95 -4.51
CA PHE A 87 2.19 5.74 -4.05
C PHE A 87 1.78 6.75 -2.97
N GLY A 88 2.55 6.85 -1.89
CA GLY A 88 2.27 7.80 -0.81
C GLY A 88 2.29 9.25 -1.27
N GLN A 89 3.25 9.63 -2.13
CA GLN A 89 3.27 10.97 -2.72
C GLN A 89 2.07 11.23 -3.64
N SER A 90 1.62 10.22 -4.39
CA SER A 90 0.46 10.35 -5.27
C SER A 90 -0.85 10.49 -4.48
N LEU A 91 -0.94 9.80 -3.33
CA LEU A 91 -2.06 9.91 -2.40
C LEU A 91 -2.11 11.30 -1.78
N GLU A 92 -1.00 11.81 -1.25
CA GLU A 92 -0.91 13.15 -0.65
C GLU A 92 -1.25 14.25 -1.66
N LYS A 93 -0.81 14.10 -2.91
CA LYS A 93 -1.09 15.07 -4.00
C LYS A 93 -2.49 14.90 -4.62
N GLY A 94 -3.28 13.91 -4.19
CA GLY A 94 -4.61 13.66 -4.76
C GLY A 94 -4.61 13.20 -6.22
N THR A 95 -3.50 12.61 -6.70
CA THR A 95 -3.32 12.24 -8.11
C THR A 95 -3.67 10.78 -8.43
N LEU A 96 -4.20 10.03 -7.45
CA LEU A 96 -4.59 8.63 -7.60
C LEU A 96 -5.97 8.42 -8.24
N ASP A 97 -6.70 9.50 -8.58
CA ASP A 97 -8.05 9.43 -9.15
C ASP A 97 -9.03 8.61 -8.28
N LEU A 98 -8.97 8.84 -6.96
CA LEU A 98 -9.85 8.17 -6.01
C LEU A 98 -11.31 8.59 -6.24
N PRO A 99 -12.28 7.67 -6.07
CA PRO A 99 -13.69 8.02 -6.14
C PRO A 99 -14.10 9.01 -5.03
N CYS A 100 -15.14 9.80 -5.29
CA CYS A 100 -15.74 10.65 -4.26
C CYS A 100 -16.35 9.80 -3.13
N PRO A 101 -16.45 10.34 -1.89
CA PRO A 101 -17.16 9.67 -0.80
C PRO A 101 -18.55 9.18 -1.23
N VAL A 102 -18.95 8.01 -0.71
CA VAL A 102 -20.27 7.39 -0.97
C VAL A 102 -20.92 6.99 0.34
N GLU A 103 -22.24 6.80 0.32
CA GLU A 103 -22.99 6.31 1.47
C GLU A 103 -22.56 4.87 1.79
N ILE A 104 -22.28 4.61 3.05
CA ILE A 104 -22.04 3.24 3.51
C ILE A 104 -23.37 2.49 3.56
N PRO A 105 -23.43 1.25 3.03
CA PRO A 105 -24.64 0.43 3.06
C PRO A 105 -25.26 0.37 4.46
N GLY A 106 -26.56 0.68 4.55
CA GLY A 106 -27.30 0.67 5.81
C GLY A 106 -27.14 1.93 6.67
N THR A 107 -26.50 2.99 6.15
CA THR A 107 -26.36 4.29 6.84
C THR A 107 -26.67 5.44 5.89
N THR A 108 -26.81 6.65 6.44
CA THR A 108 -26.84 7.92 5.67
C THR A 108 -25.50 8.65 5.71
N LYS A 109 -24.44 7.98 6.18
CA LYS A 109 -23.12 8.59 6.33
C LYS A 109 -22.33 8.42 5.04
N MET A 110 -21.94 9.56 4.47
CA MET A 110 -20.95 9.63 3.39
C MET A 110 -19.56 9.43 3.98
N LEU A 111 -18.88 8.35 3.61
CA LEU A 111 -17.48 8.12 4.01
C LEU A 111 -16.56 8.09 2.80
N PRO A 112 -15.33 8.62 2.93
CA PRO A 112 -14.33 8.51 1.88
C PRO A 112 -13.92 7.05 1.68
N PHE A 113 -13.31 6.82 0.52
CA PHE A 113 -12.57 5.59 0.27
C PHE A 113 -11.23 5.62 1.00
N LEU A 114 -10.81 4.48 1.54
CA LEU A 114 -9.61 4.36 2.37
C LEU A 114 -8.72 3.20 1.95
N PHE A 115 -7.45 3.28 2.32
CA PHE A 115 -6.54 2.13 2.37
C PHE A 115 -6.35 1.75 3.84
N TYR A 116 -6.26 0.46 4.14
CA TYR A 116 -5.93 0.01 5.50
C TYR A 116 -4.50 -0.53 5.56
N TRP A 117 -3.89 -0.39 6.73
CA TRP A 117 -2.57 -0.91 7.04
C TRP A 117 -2.69 -2.26 7.75
N GLY A 118 -1.96 -3.25 7.25
CA GLY A 118 -1.86 -4.59 7.85
C GLY A 118 -0.97 -4.65 9.09
#